data_AF-A0A9W4ET64-F1
#
_entry.id   AF-A0A9W4ET64-F1
#
_cell.length_a   1.000
_cell.length_b   1.000
_cell.length_c   1.000
_cell.angle_alpha   90.00
_cell.angle_beta   90.00
_cell.angle_gamma   90.00
#
_symmetry.space_group_name_H-M   'P 1'
#
loop_
_entity.id
_entity.type
_entity.pdbx_description
1 polymer ?
#
loop_
_entity_poly.entity_id
_entity_poly.type
_entity_poly.pdbx_seq_one_letter_code
_entity_poly.pdbx_strand_id
1 'polypeptide(L)'
;MRLEKQLIKKMYYETFLMENETKPTLDVLGQAYVNEEKNEISDGSYIRFAQGEFYYRHQDFEAAIFKWEKVSNELAPWAQKNIADAYFELNQLSFAENIYTSITTDNKILMTEIRLQLLSLYIEQNNFDSAFGVIKEAVSLNPDYPNVTKIARSFYEEQQDFDSAVELAVNELIRIESYPWFEVLKGYIDKGFTKHISPDYFYDALDTLNNVDQVQFTQMVSSLWNSYKNEKNYLLWLNTHAHQLKNLHYPQVSKNVILSKKLARKDDIFYESFNSR
;
A
#
# COMPACT_ATOMS: atom_id res chain seq x y z
N MET A 1 -0.78 -20.27 14.39
CA MET A 1 -1.00 -19.02 13.60
C MET A 1 -0.47 -17.85 14.42
N ARG A 2 0.14 -16.80 13.83
CA ARG A 2 0.63 -15.64 14.61
C ARG A 2 -0.58 -14.84 15.14
N LEU A 3 -0.54 -14.40 16.41
CA LEU A 3 -1.63 -13.69 17.11
C LEU A 3 -2.23 -12.54 16.28
N GLU A 4 -1.38 -11.71 15.69
CA GLU A 4 -1.82 -10.57 14.85
C GLU A 4 -2.76 -11.01 13.71
N LYS A 5 -2.50 -12.16 13.08
CA LYS A 5 -3.34 -12.70 12.02
C LYS A 5 -4.71 -13.14 12.54
N GLN A 6 -4.82 -13.56 13.80
CA GLN A 6 -6.10 -13.85 14.45
C GLN A 6 -6.87 -12.57 14.72
N LEU A 7 -6.20 -11.55 15.26
CA LEU A 7 -6.82 -10.25 15.58
C LEU A 7 -7.34 -9.53 14.31
N ILE A 8 -6.53 -9.47 13.24
CA ILE A 8 -6.92 -8.90 11.94
C ILE A 8 -8.19 -9.58 11.40
N LYS A 9 -8.25 -10.92 11.52
CA LYS A 9 -9.36 -11.72 10.98
C LYS A 9 -10.56 -11.84 11.93
N LYS A 10 -10.50 -11.25 13.13
CA LYS A 10 -11.49 -11.44 14.20
C LYS A 10 -11.72 -12.92 14.54
N MET A 11 -10.63 -13.66 14.73
CA MET A 11 -10.62 -15.10 15.04
C MET A 11 -9.83 -15.42 16.31
N TYR A 12 -9.66 -14.44 17.20
CA TYR A 12 -9.07 -14.66 18.52
C TYR A 12 -9.92 -15.61 19.38
N TYR A 13 -11.24 -15.64 19.22
CA TYR A 13 -12.11 -16.60 19.93
C TYR A 13 -11.71 -18.07 19.72
N GLU A 14 -11.02 -18.41 18.62
CA GLU A 14 -10.52 -19.76 18.34
C GLU A 14 -9.48 -20.22 19.36
N THR A 15 -8.81 -19.30 20.05
CA THR A 15 -7.86 -19.62 21.13
C THR A 15 -8.52 -20.30 22.33
N PHE A 16 -9.83 -20.16 22.48
CA PHE A 16 -10.63 -20.83 23.51
C PHE A 16 -11.18 -22.18 23.07
N LEU A 17 -11.05 -22.55 21.79
CA LEU A 17 -11.59 -23.80 21.25
C LEU A 17 -10.49 -24.87 21.25
N MET A 18 -10.78 -26.03 21.85
CA MET A 18 -9.90 -27.20 21.78
C MET A 18 -10.01 -27.88 20.40
N GLU A 19 -8.96 -28.60 19.96
CA GLU A 19 -8.93 -29.27 18.64
C GLU A 19 -10.08 -30.29 18.42
N ASN A 20 -10.69 -30.79 19.50
CA ASN A 20 -11.83 -31.71 19.47
C ASN A 20 -13.07 -31.13 20.19
N GLU A 21 -13.19 -29.81 20.27
CA GLU A 21 -14.33 -29.17 20.93
C GLU A 21 -15.62 -29.42 20.14
N THR A 22 -16.61 -30.04 20.80
CA THR A 22 -17.91 -30.37 20.21
C THR A 22 -19.02 -29.44 20.69
N LYS A 23 -18.73 -28.63 21.72
CA LYS A 23 -19.69 -27.65 22.24
C LYS A 23 -19.76 -26.44 21.31
N PRO A 24 -20.94 -25.80 21.20
CA PRO A 24 -21.06 -24.50 20.55
C PRO A 24 -20.06 -23.48 21.12
N THR A 25 -19.44 -22.67 20.26
CA THR A 25 -18.46 -21.66 20.67
C THR A 25 -19.00 -20.72 21.74
N LEU A 26 -20.29 -20.34 21.67
CA LEU A 26 -20.92 -19.49 22.67
C LEU A 26 -20.93 -20.14 24.05
N ASP A 27 -21.17 -21.44 24.14
CA ASP A 27 -21.18 -22.17 25.42
C ASP A 27 -19.78 -22.24 26.02
N VAL A 28 -18.77 -22.47 25.18
CA VAL A 28 -17.35 -22.49 25.60
C VAL A 28 -16.94 -21.13 26.17
N LEU A 29 -17.21 -20.04 25.43
CA LEU A 29 -16.88 -18.69 25.86
C LEU A 29 -17.71 -18.24 27.07
N GLY A 30 -18.97 -18.66 27.17
CA GLY A 30 -19.84 -18.38 28.32
C GLY A 30 -19.35 -19.07 29.58
N GLN A 31 -18.99 -20.35 29.49
CA GLN A 31 -18.45 -21.10 30.62
C GLN A 31 -17.08 -20.57 31.06
N ALA A 32 -16.21 -20.23 30.11
CA ALA A 32 -14.92 -19.60 30.40
C ALA A 32 -15.12 -18.30 31.21
N TYR A 33 -16.05 -17.45 30.77
CA TYR A 33 -16.38 -16.20 31.46
C TYR A 33 -16.90 -16.43 32.89
N VAL A 34 -17.86 -17.34 33.07
CA VAL A 34 -18.41 -17.67 34.40
C VAL A 34 -17.35 -18.22 35.35
N ASN A 35 -16.37 -18.97 34.82
CA ASN A 35 -15.27 -19.48 35.62
C ASN A 35 -14.29 -18.38 36.02
N GLU A 36 -13.96 -17.47 35.11
CA GLU A 36 -13.07 -16.33 35.38
C GLU A 36 -13.64 -15.40 36.45
N GLU A 37 -14.94 -15.08 36.36
CA GLU A 37 -15.61 -14.18 37.32
C GLU A 37 -15.73 -14.76 38.75
N LYS A 38 -15.45 -16.06 38.93
CA LYS A 38 -15.39 -16.66 40.27
C LYS A 38 -14.05 -16.45 40.97
N ASN A 39 -13.03 -15.99 40.25
CA ASN A 39 -11.72 -15.72 40.81
C ASN A 39 -11.77 -14.44 41.68
N GLU A 40 -10.99 -14.39 42.76
CA GLU A 40 -10.93 -13.20 43.64
C GLU A 40 -10.41 -11.95 42.91
N ILE A 41 -9.54 -12.16 41.93
CA ILE A 41 -9.09 -11.14 40.98
C ILE A 41 -9.43 -11.68 39.59
N SER A 42 -10.47 -11.10 38.98
CA SER A 42 -11.00 -11.49 37.67
C SER A 42 -10.53 -10.49 36.62
N ASP A 43 -9.93 -10.98 35.54
CA ASP A 43 -9.72 -10.20 34.31
C ASP A 43 -10.38 -10.91 33.12
N GLY A 44 -11.64 -10.59 32.89
CA GLY A 44 -12.41 -11.11 31.76
C GLY A 44 -12.00 -10.54 30.40
N SER A 45 -11.00 -9.66 30.29
CA SER A 45 -10.72 -8.90 29.06
C SER A 45 -10.50 -9.78 27.83
N TYR A 46 -9.68 -10.84 27.92
CA TYR A 46 -9.46 -11.76 26.80
C TYR A 46 -10.73 -12.50 26.38
N ILE A 47 -11.53 -12.94 27.36
CA ILE A 47 -12.78 -13.67 27.10
C ILE A 47 -13.81 -12.72 26.48
N ARG A 48 -13.91 -11.48 26.98
CA ARG A 48 -14.79 -10.46 26.39
C ARG A 48 -14.36 -10.09 24.99
N PHE A 49 -13.06 -9.99 24.72
CA PHE A 49 -12.55 -9.75 23.38
C PHE A 49 -13.02 -10.85 22.41
N ALA A 50 -12.85 -12.12 22.79
CA ALA A 50 -13.32 -13.29 22.03
C ALA A 50 -14.85 -13.31 21.86
N GLN A 51 -15.61 -13.03 22.94
CA GLN A 51 -17.06 -12.94 22.86
C GLN A 51 -17.50 -11.84 21.88
N GLY A 52 -16.84 -10.67 21.92
CA GLY A 52 -17.14 -9.57 21.00
C GLY A 52 -16.95 -9.96 19.54
N GLU A 53 -15.85 -10.64 19.21
CA GLU A 53 -15.64 -11.18 17.85
C GLU A 53 -16.73 -12.18 17.45
N PHE A 54 -17.10 -13.08 18.36
CA PHE A 54 -18.16 -14.06 18.10
C PHE A 54 -19.49 -13.36 17.76
N TYR A 55 -19.93 -12.39 18.57
CA TYR A 55 -21.16 -11.65 18.32
C TYR A 55 -21.09 -10.82 17.03
N TYR A 56 -19.97 -10.16 16.77
CA TYR A 56 -19.75 -9.39 15.53
C TYR A 56 -19.95 -10.25 14.29
N ARG A 57 -19.42 -11.48 14.28
CA ARG A 57 -19.59 -12.40 13.14
C ARG A 57 -21.03 -12.87 12.93
N HIS A 58 -21.86 -12.79 13.97
CA HIS A 58 -23.28 -13.08 13.89
C HIS A 58 -24.12 -11.79 13.70
N GLN A 59 -23.47 -10.67 13.35
CA GLN A 59 -24.09 -9.35 13.14
C GLN A 59 -24.80 -8.78 14.37
N ASP A 60 -24.56 -9.34 15.55
CA ASP A 60 -25.00 -8.78 16.83
C ASP A 60 -23.98 -7.72 17.28
N PHE A 61 -24.00 -6.59 16.60
CA PHE A 61 -23.05 -5.50 16.83
C PHE A 61 -23.23 -4.84 18.20
N GLU A 62 -24.46 -4.79 18.71
CA GLU A 62 -24.75 -4.25 20.05
C GLU A 62 -24.05 -5.09 21.13
N ALA A 63 -24.23 -6.42 21.11
CA ALA A 63 -23.54 -7.29 22.03
C ALA A 63 -22.03 -7.24 21.81
N ALA A 64 -21.56 -7.20 20.56
CA ALA A 64 -20.13 -7.13 20.26
C ALA A 64 -19.47 -5.89 20.88
N ILE A 65 -20.06 -4.71 20.67
CA ILE A 65 -19.59 -3.43 21.22
C ILE A 65 -19.60 -3.48 22.75
N PHE A 66 -20.71 -3.92 23.37
CA PHE A 66 -20.82 -4.02 24.82
C PHE A 66 -19.75 -4.93 25.45
N LYS A 67 -19.33 -5.98 24.74
CA LYS A 67 -18.22 -6.84 25.20
C LYS A 67 -16.88 -6.13 25.06
N TRP A 68 -16.60 -5.51 23.93
CA TRP A 68 -15.33 -4.84 23.65
C TRP A 68 -15.10 -3.59 24.51
N GLU A 69 -16.15 -2.85 24.89
CA GLU A 69 -16.05 -1.69 25.80
C GLU A 69 -15.47 -2.05 27.18
N LYS A 70 -15.54 -3.32 27.56
CA LYS A 70 -15.08 -3.84 28.85
C LYS A 70 -13.70 -4.50 28.76
N VAL A 71 -13.02 -4.40 27.62
CA VAL A 71 -11.64 -4.89 27.46
C VAL A 71 -10.69 -3.79 27.91
N SER A 72 -9.92 -4.05 28.97
CA SER A 72 -9.03 -3.06 29.59
C SER A 72 -7.57 -3.47 29.65
N ASN A 73 -7.22 -4.62 29.07
CA ASN A 73 -5.84 -5.11 28.97
C ASN A 73 -5.17 -4.63 27.67
N GLU A 74 -4.07 -5.27 27.26
CA GLU A 74 -3.31 -4.90 26.07
C GLU A 74 -4.06 -5.06 24.74
N LEU A 75 -5.20 -5.77 24.73
CA LEU A 75 -6.09 -5.86 23.57
C LEU A 75 -7.04 -4.66 23.45
N ALA A 76 -7.06 -3.74 24.41
CA ALA A 76 -7.97 -2.59 24.39
C ALA A 76 -7.89 -1.76 23.09
N PRO A 77 -6.71 -1.44 22.51
CA PRO A 77 -6.64 -0.74 21.23
C PRO A 77 -7.24 -1.54 20.06
N TRP A 78 -7.08 -2.87 20.06
CA TRP A 78 -7.73 -3.74 19.08
C TRP A 78 -9.25 -3.81 19.28
N ALA A 79 -9.70 -3.78 20.54
CA ALA A 79 -11.12 -3.78 20.89
C ALA A 79 -11.78 -2.47 20.42
N GLN A 80 -11.13 -1.33 20.64
CA GLN A 80 -11.57 -0.03 20.12
C GLN A 80 -11.65 -0.03 18.58
N LYS A 81 -10.64 -0.57 17.90
CA LYS A 81 -10.67 -0.73 16.43
C LYS A 81 -11.87 -1.58 16.00
N ASN A 82 -12.13 -2.69 16.68
CA ASN A 82 -13.25 -3.56 16.39
C ASN A 82 -14.62 -2.91 16.69
N ILE A 83 -14.72 -2.06 17.71
CA ILE A 83 -15.92 -1.23 17.97
C ILE A 83 -16.15 -0.26 16.81
N ALA A 84 -15.09 0.41 16.34
CA ALA A 84 -15.18 1.29 15.18
C ALA A 84 -15.60 0.54 13.91
N ASP A 85 -15.08 -0.68 13.69
CA ASP A 85 -15.53 -1.54 12.59
C ASP A 85 -17.04 -1.86 12.71
N ALA A 86 -17.55 -2.10 13.92
CA ALA A 86 -18.99 -2.35 14.13
C ALA A 86 -19.84 -1.11 13.83
N TYR A 87 -19.40 0.08 14.25
CA TYR A 87 -20.05 1.33 13.87
C TYR A 87 -20.02 1.58 12.36
N PHE A 88 -18.94 1.19 11.68
CA PHE A 88 -18.84 1.26 10.23
C PHE A 88 -19.88 0.34 9.55
N GLU A 89 -19.98 -0.92 9.95
CA GLU A 89 -21.00 -1.87 9.44
C GLU A 89 -22.45 -1.39 9.68
N LEU A 90 -22.68 -0.66 10.78
CA LEU A 90 -23.97 -0.03 11.09
C LEU A 90 -24.23 1.26 10.29
N ASN A 91 -23.34 1.64 9.38
CA ASN A 91 -23.35 2.91 8.64
C ASN A 91 -23.35 4.16 9.55
N GLN A 92 -22.84 4.03 10.77
CA GLN A 92 -22.66 5.11 11.74
C GLN A 92 -21.25 5.71 11.59
N LEU A 93 -20.96 6.22 10.39
CA LEU A 93 -19.61 6.57 9.96
C LEU A 93 -18.92 7.61 10.87
N SER A 94 -19.67 8.59 11.39
CA SER A 94 -19.10 9.61 12.29
C SER A 94 -18.61 9.02 13.63
N PHE A 95 -19.30 8.00 14.15
CA PHE A 95 -18.86 7.30 15.36
C PHE A 95 -17.63 6.43 15.08
N ALA A 96 -17.64 5.71 13.95
CA ALA A 96 -16.50 4.91 13.52
C ALA A 96 -15.24 5.77 13.35
N GLU A 97 -15.33 6.90 12.65
CA GLU A 97 -14.21 7.81 12.42
C GLU A 97 -13.64 8.38 13.74
N ASN A 98 -14.51 8.85 14.63
CA ASN A 98 -14.09 9.37 15.94
C ASN A 98 -13.30 8.32 16.72
N ILE A 99 -13.80 7.08 16.77
CA ILE A 99 -13.12 6.01 17.48
C ILE A 99 -11.79 5.67 16.79
N TYR A 100 -11.76 5.44 15.46
CA TYR A 100 -10.52 5.15 14.73
C TYR A 100 -9.44 6.20 14.97
N THR A 101 -9.80 7.48 14.93
CA THR A 101 -8.85 8.60 15.10
C THR A 101 -8.42 8.81 16.55
N SER A 102 -9.19 8.31 17.53
CA SER A 102 -8.85 8.38 18.96
C SER A 102 -7.86 7.31 19.43
N ILE A 103 -7.69 6.21 18.67
CA ILE A 103 -6.84 5.09 19.07
C ILE A 103 -5.36 5.48 19.01
N THR A 104 -4.67 5.34 20.14
CA THR A 104 -3.21 5.50 20.24
C THR A 104 -2.54 4.15 20.44
N THR A 105 -1.53 3.83 19.63
CA THR A 105 -0.80 2.56 19.71
C THR A 105 0.57 2.66 19.06
N ASP A 106 1.56 1.97 19.63
CA ASP A 106 2.88 1.78 19.03
C ASP A 106 2.92 0.55 18.10
N ASN A 107 1.84 -0.23 18.04
CA ASN A 107 1.76 -1.41 17.19
C ASN A 107 1.54 -0.98 15.74
N LYS A 108 2.62 -1.07 14.94
CA LYS A 108 2.60 -0.73 13.50
C LYS A 108 1.52 -1.46 12.71
N ILE A 109 1.24 -2.74 13.02
CA ILE A 109 0.23 -3.53 12.32
C ILE A 109 -1.16 -2.99 12.61
N LEU A 110 -1.48 -2.74 13.89
CA LEU A 110 -2.77 -2.15 14.26
C LEU A 110 -2.95 -0.76 13.65
N MET A 111 -1.91 0.06 13.68
CA MET A 111 -1.96 1.39 13.10
C MET A 111 -2.17 1.35 11.58
N THR A 112 -1.53 0.42 10.85
CA THR A 112 -1.80 0.21 9.42
C THR A 112 -3.24 -0.25 9.18
N GLU A 113 -3.76 -1.18 9.98
CA GLU A 113 -5.15 -1.63 9.90
C GLU A 113 -6.14 -0.47 10.09
N ILE A 114 -5.91 0.40 11.08
CA ILE A 114 -6.73 1.60 11.31
C ILE A 114 -6.70 2.55 10.09
N ARG A 115 -5.53 2.76 9.48
CA ARG A 115 -5.41 3.61 8.27
C ARG A 115 -6.17 3.02 7.07
N LEU A 116 -6.16 1.70 6.90
CA LEU A 116 -6.94 1.04 5.85
C LEU A 116 -8.45 1.12 6.10
N GLN A 117 -8.89 1.04 7.36
CA GLN A 117 -10.29 1.25 7.69
C GLN A 117 -10.72 2.71 7.48
N LEU A 118 -9.89 3.68 7.88
CA LEU A 118 -10.14 5.09 7.61
C LEU A 118 -10.17 5.39 6.11
N LEU A 119 -9.31 4.74 5.31
CA LEU A 119 -9.38 4.86 3.84
C LEU A 119 -10.76 4.42 3.33
N SER A 120 -11.21 3.24 3.74
CA SER A 120 -12.51 2.70 3.33
C SER A 120 -13.66 3.61 3.76
N LEU A 121 -13.59 4.13 4.99
CA LEU A 121 -14.55 5.08 5.52
C LEU A 121 -14.59 6.40 4.73
N TYR A 122 -13.44 6.97 4.40
CA TYR A 122 -13.37 8.22 3.65
C TYR A 122 -13.80 8.06 2.20
N ILE A 123 -13.55 6.90 1.57
CA ILE A 123 -14.09 6.56 0.25
C ILE A 123 -15.63 6.53 0.31
N GLU A 124 -16.21 5.85 1.30
CA GLU A 124 -17.68 5.77 1.46
C GLU A 124 -18.32 7.15 1.66
N GLN A 125 -17.61 8.05 2.35
CA GLN A 125 -18.04 9.45 2.55
C GLN A 125 -17.76 10.36 1.34
N ASN A 126 -17.10 9.88 0.29
CA ASN A 126 -16.54 10.70 -0.81
C ASN A 126 -15.58 11.81 -0.33
N ASN A 127 -14.95 11.63 0.84
CA ASN A 127 -13.95 12.54 1.39
C ASN A 127 -12.55 12.17 0.89
N PHE A 128 -12.32 12.41 -0.41
CA PHE A 128 -11.10 11.94 -1.07
C PHE A 128 -9.83 12.59 -0.54
N ASP A 129 -9.87 13.86 -0.13
CA ASP A 129 -8.70 14.55 0.46
C ASP A 129 -8.15 13.79 1.67
N SER A 130 -9.05 13.34 2.56
CA SER A 130 -8.68 12.56 3.73
C SER A 130 -8.24 11.14 3.35
N ALA A 131 -8.92 10.53 2.36
CA ALA A 131 -8.56 9.22 1.82
C ALA A 131 -7.11 9.19 1.27
N PHE A 132 -6.71 10.21 0.50
CA PHE A 132 -5.35 10.38 -0.01
C PHE A 132 -4.31 10.48 1.12
N GLY A 133 -4.62 11.24 2.17
CA GLY A 133 -3.76 11.37 3.35
C GLY A 133 -3.52 10.02 4.03
N VAL A 134 -4.59 9.31 4.38
CA VAL A 134 -4.48 8.06 5.16
C VAL A 134 -3.82 6.92 4.39
N ILE A 135 -4.03 6.81 3.07
CA ILE A 135 -3.36 5.75 2.29
C ILE A 135 -1.87 6.03 2.11
N LYS A 136 -1.47 7.31 1.96
CA LYS A 136 -0.05 7.70 1.94
C LYS A 136 0.63 7.39 3.27
N GLU A 137 -0.05 7.66 4.38
CA GLU A 137 0.42 7.26 5.72
C GLU A 137 0.54 5.74 5.86
N ALA A 138 -0.45 4.97 5.38
CA ALA A 138 -0.43 3.51 5.46
C ALA A 138 0.77 2.89 4.73
N VAL A 139 1.03 3.34 3.49
CA VAL A 139 2.19 2.92 2.69
C VAL A 139 3.49 3.30 3.38
N SER A 140 3.61 4.54 3.87
CA SER A 140 4.83 5.03 4.51
C SER A 140 5.14 4.29 5.82
N LEU A 141 4.10 3.94 6.56
CA LEU A 141 4.20 3.27 7.85
C LEU A 141 4.67 1.81 7.73
N ASN A 142 4.10 1.07 6.78
CA ASN A 142 4.33 -0.36 6.65
C ASN A 142 4.10 -0.82 5.19
N PRO A 143 5.04 -0.54 4.27
CA PRO A 143 4.87 -0.87 2.85
C PRO A 143 4.83 -2.38 2.59
N ASP A 144 5.37 -3.20 3.51
CA ASP A 144 5.31 -4.66 3.45
C ASP A 144 4.03 -5.25 4.07
N TYR A 145 3.13 -4.39 4.58
CA TYR A 145 1.85 -4.87 5.09
C TYR A 145 1.04 -5.53 3.96
N PRO A 146 0.38 -6.68 4.21
CA PRO A 146 -0.31 -7.43 3.17
C PRO A 146 -1.24 -6.54 2.33
N ASN A 147 -0.96 -6.50 1.03
CA ASN A 147 -1.70 -5.77 0.00
C ASN A 147 -1.76 -4.24 0.14
N VAL A 148 -1.09 -3.59 1.11
CA VAL A 148 -1.18 -2.13 1.32
C VAL A 148 -0.86 -1.34 0.04
N THR A 149 0.21 -1.72 -0.66
CA THR A 149 0.64 -1.02 -1.88
C THR A 149 -0.25 -1.37 -3.09
N LYS A 150 -0.89 -2.54 -3.09
CA LYS A 150 -1.91 -2.88 -4.11
C LYS A 150 -3.20 -2.08 -3.91
N ILE A 151 -3.61 -1.90 -2.66
CA ILE A 151 -4.76 -1.07 -2.29
C ILE A 151 -4.47 0.37 -2.68
N ALA A 152 -3.30 0.90 -2.30
CA ALA A 152 -2.89 2.27 -2.66
C ALA A 152 -2.89 2.50 -4.18
N ARG A 153 -2.28 1.58 -4.94
CA ARG A 153 -2.28 1.67 -6.41
C ARG A 153 -3.69 1.68 -6.98
N SER A 154 -4.54 0.75 -6.54
CA SER A 154 -5.91 0.64 -7.06
C SER A 154 -6.71 1.90 -6.75
N PHE A 155 -6.56 2.45 -5.53
CA PHE A 155 -7.19 3.71 -5.15
C PHE A 155 -6.71 4.88 -6.03
N TYR A 156 -5.39 5.04 -6.23
CA TYR A 156 -4.86 6.11 -7.10
C TYR A 156 -5.32 5.96 -8.56
N GLU A 157 -5.36 4.74 -9.10
CA GLU A 157 -5.86 4.47 -10.44
C GLU A 157 -7.36 4.78 -10.59
N GLU A 158 -8.18 4.40 -9.60
CA GLU A 158 -9.63 4.69 -9.58
C GLU A 158 -9.91 6.20 -9.50
N GLN A 159 -9.12 6.94 -8.72
CA GLN A 159 -9.20 8.40 -8.62
C GLN A 159 -8.50 9.14 -9.78
N GLN A 160 -7.90 8.40 -10.71
CA GLN A 160 -7.10 8.93 -11.84
C GLN A 160 -5.91 9.80 -11.40
N ASP A 161 -5.44 9.64 -10.16
CA ASP A 161 -4.23 10.28 -9.65
C ASP A 161 -2.99 9.48 -10.05
N PHE A 162 -2.67 9.56 -11.34
CA PHE A 162 -1.52 8.85 -11.90
C PHE A 162 -0.18 9.39 -11.39
N ASP A 163 -0.12 10.59 -10.83
CA ASP A 163 1.09 11.13 -10.22
C ASP A 163 1.45 10.33 -8.96
N SER A 164 0.50 10.13 -8.05
CA SER A 164 0.69 9.28 -6.88
C SER A 164 0.90 7.81 -7.25
N ALA A 165 0.21 7.30 -8.29
CA ALA A 165 0.41 5.93 -8.76
C ALA A 165 1.82 5.70 -9.31
N VAL A 166 2.36 6.67 -10.05
CA VAL A 166 3.74 6.63 -10.56
C VAL A 166 4.74 6.76 -9.42
N GLU A 167 4.50 7.67 -8.46
CA GLU A 167 5.35 7.82 -7.26
C GLU A 167 5.45 6.49 -6.50
N LEU A 168 4.30 5.85 -6.26
CA LEU A 168 4.24 4.54 -5.61
C LEU A 168 5.01 3.48 -6.40
N ALA A 169 4.82 3.41 -7.72
CA ALA A 169 5.48 2.41 -8.56
C ALA A 169 7.00 2.59 -8.62
N VAL A 170 7.48 3.83 -8.68
CA VAL A 170 8.92 4.14 -8.61
C VAL A 170 9.49 3.74 -7.25
N ASN A 171 8.86 4.16 -6.16
CA ASN A 171 9.34 3.87 -4.80
C ASN A 171 9.39 2.36 -4.54
N GLU A 172 8.35 1.63 -4.92
CA GLU A 172 8.29 0.17 -4.70
C GLU A 172 9.20 -0.61 -5.65
N LEU A 173 9.43 -0.13 -6.88
CA LEU A 173 10.43 -0.70 -7.77
C LEU A 173 11.83 -0.59 -7.17
N ILE A 174 12.19 0.58 -6.64
CA ILE A 174 13.49 0.81 -6.00
C ILE A 174 13.61 -0.04 -4.72
N ARG A 175 12.56 -0.09 -3.90
CA ARG A 175 12.58 -0.75 -2.60
C ARG A 175 12.63 -2.28 -2.67
N ILE A 176 11.85 -2.89 -3.58
CA ILE A 176 11.71 -4.36 -3.67
C ILE A 176 12.55 -4.93 -4.83
N GLU A 177 13.00 -4.10 -5.77
CA GLU A 177 13.76 -4.56 -6.95
C GLU A 177 12.98 -5.62 -7.76
N SER A 178 11.66 -5.43 -7.89
CA SER A 178 10.74 -6.50 -8.31
C SER A 178 10.12 -6.28 -9.69
N TYR A 179 10.10 -7.36 -10.48
CA TYR A 179 9.51 -7.39 -11.83
C TYR A 179 8.06 -6.86 -11.91
N PRO A 180 7.13 -7.15 -10.97
CA PRO A 180 5.77 -6.62 -11.05
C PRO A 180 5.68 -5.10 -11.00
N TRP A 181 6.53 -4.43 -10.21
CA TRP A 181 6.54 -2.96 -10.14
C TRP A 181 7.21 -2.33 -11.35
N PHE A 182 8.18 -3.02 -11.96
CA PHE A 182 8.71 -2.66 -13.27
C PHE A 182 7.60 -2.61 -14.33
N GLU A 183 6.78 -3.68 -14.44
CA GLU A 183 5.69 -3.75 -15.42
C GLU A 183 4.64 -2.66 -15.19
N VAL A 184 4.32 -2.37 -13.92
CA VAL A 184 3.40 -1.28 -13.55
C VAL A 184 3.93 0.08 -14.01
N LEU A 185 5.16 0.42 -13.61
CA LEU A 185 5.77 1.70 -13.96
C LEU A 185 5.90 1.87 -15.48
N LYS A 186 6.40 0.83 -16.16
CA LYS A 186 6.50 0.82 -17.62
C LYS A 186 5.14 1.03 -18.28
N GLY A 187 4.10 0.38 -17.77
CA GLY A 187 2.72 0.55 -18.25
C GLY A 187 2.21 1.98 -18.13
N TYR A 188 2.53 2.70 -17.05
CA TYR A 188 2.19 4.11 -16.91
C TYR A 188 2.93 5.01 -17.91
N ILE A 189 4.22 4.74 -18.13
CA ILE A 189 5.05 5.45 -19.11
C ILE A 189 4.51 5.25 -20.53
N ASP A 190 4.22 4.00 -20.92
CA ASP A 190 3.72 3.66 -22.25
C ASP A 190 2.35 4.29 -22.54
N LYS A 191 1.50 4.42 -21.52
CA LYS A 191 0.22 5.13 -21.62
C LYS A 191 0.35 6.65 -21.64
N GLY A 192 1.55 7.17 -21.38
CA GLY A 192 1.83 8.61 -21.41
C GLY A 192 1.46 9.37 -20.14
N PHE A 193 1.22 8.68 -19.02
CA PHE A 193 0.89 9.33 -17.75
C PHE A 193 2.08 10.06 -17.11
N THR A 194 3.29 9.90 -17.65
CA THR A 194 4.52 10.47 -17.10
C THR A 194 5.11 11.61 -17.92
N LYS A 195 4.44 12.06 -19.00
CA LYS A 195 4.99 13.02 -19.98
C LYS A 195 5.39 14.37 -19.37
N HIS A 196 4.65 14.82 -18.36
CA HIS A 196 4.91 16.07 -17.63
C HIS A 196 6.01 15.93 -16.58
N ILE A 197 6.32 14.72 -16.14
CA ILE A 197 7.35 14.45 -15.13
C ILE A 197 8.73 14.69 -15.75
N SER A 198 9.64 15.29 -14.97
CA SER A 198 11.02 15.49 -15.40
C SER A 198 11.74 14.14 -15.58
N PRO A 199 12.47 13.92 -16.69
CA PRO A 199 13.28 12.71 -16.89
C PRO A 199 14.21 12.35 -15.73
N ASP A 200 14.76 13.34 -15.02
CA ASP A 200 15.67 13.12 -13.88
C ASP A 200 14.99 12.39 -12.71
N TYR A 201 13.66 12.46 -12.62
CA TYR A 201 12.88 11.76 -11.60
C TYR A 201 13.07 10.23 -11.65
N PHE A 202 13.30 9.68 -12.84
CA PHE A 202 13.45 8.24 -13.04
C PHE A 202 14.89 7.74 -12.87
N TYR A 203 15.83 8.60 -12.47
CA TYR A 203 17.25 8.26 -12.40
C TYR A 203 17.51 7.07 -11.47
N ASP A 204 17.02 7.11 -10.23
CA ASP A 204 17.25 6.07 -9.23
C ASP A 204 16.57 4.74 -9.63
N ALA A 205 15.39 4.81 -10.24
CA ALA A 205 14.70 3.63 -10.77
C ALA A 205 15.50 2.97 -11.91
N LEU A 206 16.05 3.78 -12.81
CA LEU A 206 16.88 3.29 -13.91
C LEU A 206 18.22 2.73 -13.40
N ASP A 207 18.84 3.36 -12.40
CA ASP A 207 20.07 2.84 -11.78
C ASP A 207 19.82 1.49 -11.10
N THR A 208 18.72 1.38 -10.33
CA THR A 208 18.28 0.13 -9.71
C THR A 208 18.11 -0.97 -10.77
N LEU A 209 17.34 -0.70 -11.84
CA LEU A 209 17.13 -1.68 -12.90
C LEU A 209 18.43 -2.08 -13.60
N ASN A 210 19.36 -1.15 -13.82
CA ASN A 210 20.64 -1.47 -14.45
C ASN A 210 21.45 -2.48 -13.62
N ASN A 211 21.36 -2.39 -12.30
CA ASN A 211 22.07 -3.27 -11.38
C ASN A 211 21.38 -4.64 -11.21
N VAL A 212 20.04 -4.67 -11.29
CA VAL A 212 19.23 -5.87 -11.04
C VAL A 212 18.96 -6.67 -12.31
N ASP A 213 18.55 -6.02 -13.40
CA ASP A 213 18.18 -6.65 -14.67
C ASP A 213 18.37 -5.71 -15.87
N GLN A 214 19.44 -5.94 -16.65
CA GLN A 214 19.77 -5.14 -17.83
C GLN A 214 18.71 -5.17 -18.93
N VAL A 215 17.90 -6.24 -19.01
CA VAL A 215 16.81 -6.34 -20.00
C VAL A 215 15.70 -5.37 -19.61
N GLN A 216 15.27 -5.38 -18.35
CA GLN A 216 14.26 -4.45 -17.83
C GLN A 216 14.75 -3.00 -17.91
N PHE A 217 16.02 -2.73 -17.60
CA PHE A 217 16.63 -1.42 -17.79
C PHE A 217 16.49 -0.93 -19.24
N THR A 218 16.89 -1.75 -20.22
CA THR A 218 16.84 -1.39 -21.64
C THR A 218 15.40 -1.12 -22.11
N GLN A 219 14.44 -1.92 -21.61
CA GLN A 219 13.02 -1.73 -21.90
C GLN A 219 12.48 -0.43 -21.27
N MET A 220 12.88 -0.10 -20.04
CA MET A 220 12.48 1.13 -19.36
C MET A 220 13.00 2.37 -20.11
N VAL A 221 14.28 2.38 -20.47
CA VAL A 221 14.90 3.45 -21.29
C VAL A 221 14.16 3.63 -22.61
N SER A 222 13.81 2.52 -23.28
CA SER A 222 13.09 2.56 -24.55
C SER A 222 11.67 3.14 -24.41
N SER A 223 11.00 2.84 -23.30
CA SER A 223 9.65 3.33 -22.99
C SER A 223 9.68 4.84 -22.71
N LEU A 224 10.63 5.30 -21.87
CA LEU A 224 10.85 6.71 -21.60
C LEU A 224 11.23 7.49 -22.87
N TRP A 225 12.11 6.94 -23.72
CA TRP A 225 12.43 7.53 -25.01
C TRP A 225 11.17 7.76 -25.86
N ASN A 226 10.32 6.74 -26.00
CA ASN A 226 9.09 6.84 -26.78
C ASN A 226 8.09 7.83 -26.18
N SER A 227 8.06 7.96 -24.85
CA SER A 227 7.21 8.93 -24.15
C SER A 227 7.66 10.38 -24.41
N TYR A 228 8.97 10.65 -24.35
CA TYR A 228 9.50 12.02 -24.45
C TYR A 228 9.86 12.50 -25.86
N LYS A 229 10.09 11.63 -26.85
CA LYS A 229 10.65 12.00 -28.17
C LYS A 229 9.88 13.11 -28.92
N ASN A 230 8.59 13.28 -28.63
CA ASN A 230 7.74 14.29 -29.25
C ASN A 230 7.29 15.38 -28.25
N GLU A 231 7.86 15.40 -27.06
CA GLU A 231 7.46 16.28 -25.96
C GLU A 231 8.53 17.35 -25.68
N LYS A 232 8.13 18.42 -24.98
CA LYS A 232 9.05 19.52 -24.62
C LYS A 232 10.28 19.05 -23.83
N ASN A 233 10.12 17.96 -23.08
CA ASN A 233 11.17 17.39 -22.21
C ASN A 233 12.20 16.53 -22.97
N TYR A 234 12.11 16.42 -24.31
CA TYR A 234 13.02 15.58 -25.11
C TYR A 234 14.52 15.91 -24.92
N LEU A 235 14.89 17.20 -24.97
CA LEU A 235 16.29 17.61 -24.81
C LEU A 235 16.82 17.33 -23.41
N LEU A 236 15.96 17.48 -22.39
CA LEU A 236 16.30 17.14 -21.02
C LEU A 236 16.55 15.63 -20.89
N TRP A 237 15.65 14.82 -21.44
CA TRP A 237 15.82 13.36 -21.49
C TRP A 237 17.14 12.94 -22.15
N LEU A 238 17.52 13.55 -23.28
CA LEU A 238 18.80 13.27 -23.94
C LEU A 238 20.00 13.55 -23.02
N ASN A 239 19.96 14.67 -22.27
CA ASN A 239 21.03 15.04 -21.35
C ASN A 239 21.09 14.10 -20.13
N THR A 240 19.94 13.82 -19.50
CA THR A 240 19.83 12.89 -18.37
C THR A 240 20.35 11.52 -18.75
N HIS A 241 19.89 10.98 -19.88
CA HIS A 241 20.31 9.67 -20.36
C HIS A 241 21.80 9.62 -20.72
N ALA A 242 22.32 10.66 -21.37
CA ALA A 242 23.75 10.75 -21.70
C ALA A 242 24.63 10.82 -20.44
N HIS A 243 24.20 11.55 -19.41
CA HIS A 243 24.89 11.62 -18.13
C HIS A 243 24.88 10.27 -17.40
N GLN A 244 23.73 9.59 -17.38
CA GLN A 244 23.58 8.27 -16.77
C GLN A 244 24.49 7.22 -17.42
N LEU A 245 24.50 7.15 -18.76
CA LEU A 245 25.38 6.22 -19.50
C LEU A 245 26.87 6.49 -19.26
N LYS A 246 27.25 7.75 -19.01
CA LYS A 246 28.63 8.13 -18.70
C LYS A 246 29.05 7.67 -17.30
N ASN A 247 28.15 7.74 -16.32
CA ASN A 247 28.43 7.39 -14.93
C ASN A 247 28.51 5.86 -14.70
N LEU A 248 27.71 5.08 -15.43
CA LEU A 248 27.67 3.61 -15.33
C LEU A 248 28.92 2.88 -15.86
N HIS A 249 30.03 3.57 -16.13
CA HIS A 249 31.32 2.99 -16.57
C HIS A 249 31.19 1.95 -17.70
N TYR A 250 30.25 2.16 -18.63
CA TYR A 250 30.11 1.27 -19.79
C TYR A 250 31.42 1.28 -20.60
N PRO A 251 32.15 0.16 -20.74
CA PRO A 251 33.33 0.10 -21.62
C PRO A 251 32.97 0.28 -23.11
N GLN A 252 31.67 0.43 -23.43
CA GLN A 252 31.14 0.68 -24.77
C GLN A 252 30.36 2.00 -24.85
N VAL A 253 30.86 3.06 -24.21
CA VAL A 253 30.39 4.45 -24.47
C VAL A 253 30.28 4.72 -25.99
N SER A 254 31.10 4.07 -26.82
CA SER A 254 30.98 4.14 -28.28
C SER A 254 29.70 3.51 -28.84
N LYS A 255 29.26 2.30 -28.44
CA LYS A 255 28.09 1.65 -29.07
C LYS A 255 26.74 2.22 -28.64
N ASN A 256 26.58 2.65 -27.39
CA ASN A 256 25.30 3.20 -26.92
C ASN A 256 25.14 4.67 -27.31
N VAL A 257 26.22 5.45 -27.39
CA VAL A 257 26.21 6.76 -28.08
C VAL A 257 25.97 6.58 -29.58
N ILE A 258 26.46 5.50 -30.19
CA ILE A 258 26.09 5.15 -31.57
C ILE A 258 24.62 4.74 -31.64
N LEU A 259 24.06 4.00 -30.67
CA LEU A 259 22.65 3.59 -30.67
C LEU A 259 21.73 4.80 -30.51
N SER A 260 22.01 5.71 -29.56
CA SER A 260 21.27 6.97 -29.40
C SER A 260 21.42 7.88 -30.62
N LYS A 261 22.63 7.98 -31.20
CA LYS A 261 22.83 8.69 -32.49
C LYS A 261 22.18 8.00 -33.69
N LYS A 262 21.97 6.69 -33.67
CA LYS A 262 21.39 5.89 -34.76
C LYS A 262 19.86 5.82 -34.65
N LEU A 263 19.32 5.93 -33.43
CA LEU A 263 17.92 6.16 -33.14
C LEU A 263 17.53 7.60 -33.51
N ALA A 264 18.31 8.60 -33.07
CA ALA A 264 18.13 9.99 -33.50
C ALA A 264 18.22 10.16 -35.03
N ARG A 265 19.23 9.56 -35.69
CA ARG A 265 19.35 9.61 -37.16
C ARG A 265 18.30 8.83 -37.95
N LYS A 266 17.59 7.88 -37.32
CA LYS A 266 16.49 7.17 -38.00
C LYS A 266 15.24 8.01 -38.09
N ASP A 267 15.07 8.95 -37.15
CA ASP A 267 13.93 9.86 -37.10
C ASP A 267 14.23 11.20 -37.82
N ASP A 268 15.50 11.57 -38.01
CA ASP A 268 15.95 12.82 -38.67
C ASP A 268 16.17 12.75 -40.20
N ILE A 269 15.30 12.08 -40.98
CA ILE A 269 15.35 12.18 -42.46
C ILE A 269 14.97 13.59 -42.97
N PHE A 270 14.51 14.49 -42.10
CA PHE A 270 14.31 15.90 -42.43
C PHE A 270 15.13 16.78 -41.50
N TYR A 271 16.39 17.03 -41.83
CA TYR A 271 17.07 18.33 -41.69
C TYR A 271 18.52 18.18 -42.20
N GLU A 272 18.66 17.88 -43.49
CA GLU A 272 19.88 18.28 -44.19
C GLU A 272 19.90 19.81 -44.31
N SER A 273 21.01 20.37 -43.85
CA SER A 273 21.63 21.66 -44.19
C SER A 273 21.73 22.58 -42.98
N PHE A 274 22.92 22.60 -42.37
CA PHE A 274 23.64 23.83 -42.08
C PHE A 274 25.05 23.44 -41.62
N ASN A 275 25.88 23.13 -42.61
CA ASN A 275 27.32 23.29 -42.50
C ASN A 275 27.77 24.02 -43.76
N SER A 276 27.91 25.34 -43.65
CA SER A 276 28.76 26.10 -44.56
C SER A 276 29.22 27.39 -43.89
N ARG A 277 30.50 27.36 -43.51
CA ARG A 277 31.43 28.44 -43.12
C ARG A 277 31.51 28.78 -41.64
#